data_AF-A0A3B0TSL3-F1
#
_entry.id   AF-A0A3B0TSL3-F1
#
_cell.length_a   1.000
_cell.length_b   1.000
_cell.length_c   1.000
_cell.angle_alpha   90.00
_cell.angle_beta   90.00
_cell.angle_gamma   90.00
#
_symmetry.space_group_name_H-M   'P 1'
#
loop_
_entity.id
_entity.type
_entity.pdbx_description
1 polymer ?
#
loop_
_entity_poly.entity_id
_entity_poly.type
_entity_poly.pdbx_seq_one_letter_code
_entity_poly.pdbx_strand_id
1 'polypeptide(L)'
;MTTKIKPEEITKILKKQLDDFDRKGSVYEVGTVLSVGDGIARVHGLGKVMAGELVAFPGEIMGVALNLEEDNVGVAIFGDVMHVKEGDEVRRTQTIASVPVGEELTGRIVDALGNAIDGNAPIKSKELMQIEVKAPGIIERKNVHEPLQTGIKVIDALTPVGRGQRELIIGDRKTGKTSLAIDTIINQRGKNVQCFYVAIGQKRSTVASVYEKLKKFGAMEYTTIIAATASDPAPMQFLAPYSGTAMAEYFRDKGKHALIVYDDLTKQAQAYRQLSLLLRRPPGREAYPGDIFYLHSRLLERSAKLSEANGGGSLTALPIIETQEGDVSAYIPTNVISITDGQIFLESNLFNS
;
A
#
# COMPACT_ATOMS: atom_id res chain seq x y z
N MET A 1 -18.83 -23.89 -16.54
CA MET A 1 -19.98 -24.59 -15.93
C MET A 1 -20.89 -23.53 -15.32
N THR A 2 -22.10 -23.43 -15.83
CA THR A 2 -23.16 -22.50 -15.43
C THR A 2 -23.42 -22.55 -13.93
N THR A 3 -23.16 -21.45 -13.23
CA THR A 3 -23.57 -21.23 -11.84
C THR A 3 -25.10 -21.25 -11.77
N LYS A 4 -25.67 -22.35 -11.28
CA LYS A 4 -27.08 -22.43 -10.91
C LYS A 4 -27.30 -21.56 -9.68
N ILE A 5 -27.75 -20.33 -9.89
CA ILE A 5 -28.35 -19.49 -8.85
C ILE A 5 -29.56 -20.26 -8.31
N LYS A 6 -29.70 -20.39 -6.99
CA LYS A 6 -30.81 -21.16 -6.42
C LYS A 6 -32.11 -20.36 -6.59
N PRO A 7 -33.22 -20.99 -7.02
CA PRO A 7 -34.51 -20.30 -7.21
C PRO A 7 -35.00 -19.56 -5.95
N GLU A 8 -34.63 -20.06 -4.78
CA GLU A 8 -34.97 -19.48 -3.48
C GLU A 8 -34.28 -18.13 -3.22
N GLU A 9 -33.03 -17.95 -3.68
CA GLU A 9 -32.28 -16.69 -3.58
C GLU A 9 -32.91 -15.61 -4.47
N ILE A 10 -33.25 -15.97 -5.72
CA ILE A 10 -33.96 -15.08 -6.64
C ILE A 10 -35.32 -14.67 -6.04
N THR A 11 -36.04 -15.61 -5.44
CA THR A 11 -37.36 -15.32 -4.86
C THR A 11 -37.26 -14.40 -3.65
N LYS A 12 -36.24 -14.56 -2.79
CA LYS A 12 -36.02 -13.69 -1.63
C LYS A 12 -35.61 -12.28 -2.04
N ILE A 13 -34.74 -12.16 -3.05
CA ILE A 13 -34.32 -10.86 -3.61
C ILE A 13 -35.50 -10.17 -4.31
N LEU A 14 -36.27 -10.89 -5.13
CA LEU A 14 -37.45 -10.33 -5.82
C LEU A 14 -38.55 -9.89 -4.86
N LYS A 15 -38.83 -10.66 -3.79
CA LYS A 15 -39.78 -10.24 -2.74
C LYS A 15 -39.31 -8.99 -2.02
N LYS A 16 -38.02 -8.92 -1.68
CA LYS A 16 -37.43 -7.73 -1.06
C LYS A 16 -37.48 -6.52 -2.00
N GLN A 17 -37.25 -6.69 -3.30
CA GLN A 17 -37.39 -5.63 -4.31
C GLN A 17 -38.83 -5.14 -4.48
N LEU A 18 -39.84 -6.03 -4.33
CA LEU A 18 -41.24 -5.65 -4.31
C LEU A 18 -41.63 -4.88 -3.03
N ASP A 19 -41.11 -5.29 -1.87
CA ASP A 19 -41.34 -4.63 -0.58
C ASP A 19 -40.59 -3.27 -0.49
N ASP A 20 -39.40 -3.17 -1.08
CA ASP A 20 -38.56 -1.96 -1.07
C ASP A 20 -38.94 -0.94 -2.16
N PHE A 21 -39.88 -1.27 -3.07
CA PHE A 21 -40.35 -0.36 -4.12
C PHE A 21 -40.94 0.95 -3.56
N ASP A 22 -41.47 0.90 -2.34
CA ASP A 22 -42.00 2.05 -1.58
C ASP A 22 -40.95 2.74 -0.67
N ARG A 23 -39.73 2.20 -0.53
CA ARG A 23 -38.65 2.75 0.33
C ARG A 23 -37.45 3.25 -0.48
N LYS A 24 -37.69 4.17 -1.41
CA LYS A 24 -36.65 4.74 -2.32
C LYS A 24 -35.51 5.52 -1.63
N GLY A 25 -35.55 5.76 -0.32
CA GLY A 25 -34.58 6.62 0.38
C GLY A 25 -33.33 5.91 0.94
N SER A 26 -33.44 4.67 1.45
CA SER A 26 -32.39 4.02 2.26
C SER A 26 -31.54 2.99 1.53
N VAL A 27 -31.93 2.56 0.33
CA VAL A 27 -31.27 1.47 -0.42
C VAL A 27 -29.96 1.92 -1.11
N TYR A 28 -29.73 3.23 -1.26
CA TYR A 28 -28.53 3.75 -1.94
C TYR A 28 -27.24 3.67 -1.12
N GLU A 29 -27.36 3.60 0.21
CA GLU A 29 -26.21 3.68 1.13
C GLU A 29 -25.89 2.37 1.83
N VAL A 30 -26.83 1.42 1.77
CA VAL A 30 -26.76 0.15 2.45
C VAL A 30 -26.75 -0.97 1.41
N GLY A 31 -25.90 -1.96 1.65
CA GLY A 31 -25.84 -3.20 0.90
C GLY A 31 -26.03 -4.41 1.78
N THR A 32 -26.15 -5.57 1.15
CA THR A 32 -26.24 -6.87 1.83
C THR A 32 -25.20 -7.82 1.24
N VAL A 33 -24.43 -8.49 2.09
CA VAL A 33 -23.45 -9.49 1.66
C VAL A 33 -24.19 -10.66 1.00
N LEU A 34 -23.89 -10.92 -0.27
CA LEU A 34 -24.38 -12.09 -1.02
C LEU A 34 -23.50 -13.31 -0.79
N SER A 35 -22.19 -13.11 -0.73
CA SER A 35 -21.22 -14.18 -0.52
C SER A 35 -19.93 -13.58 0.00
N VAL A 36 -19.21 -14.34 0.82
CA VAL A 36 -17.91 -13.93 1.35
C VAL A 36 -16.97 -15.14 1.34
N GLY A 37 -15.73 -14.93 0.91
CA GLY A 37 -14.72 -15.98 0.84
C GLY A 37 -13.35 -15.42 0.47
N ASP A 38 -12.29 -16.00 1.05
CA ASP A 38 -10.89 -15.68 0.75
C ASP A 38 -10.51 -14.19 0.81
N GLY A 39 -11.22 -13.38 1.60
CA GLY A 39 -10.96 -11.94 1.73
C GLY A 39 -11.76 -11.05 0.79
N ILE A 40 -12.66 -11.61 -0.02
CA ILE A 40 -13.57 -10.86 -0.89
C ILE A 40 -15.02 -11.10 -0.48
N ALA A 41 -15.80 -10.03 -0.38
CA ALA A 41 -17.25 -10.07 -0.30
C ALA A 41 -17.86 -9.58 -1.61
N ARG A 42 -18.96 -10.23 -2.02
CA ARG A 42 -19.88 -9.70 -3.04
C ARG A 42 -21.05 -9.10 -2.32
N VAL A 43 -21.34 -7.83 -2.59
CA VAL A 43 -22.35 -7.06 -1.87
C VAL A 43 -23.40 -6.59 -2.87
N HIS A 44 -24.66 -6.91 -2.62
CA HIS A 44 -25.78 -6.35 -3.39
C HIS A 44 -26.20 -5.00 -2.80
N GLY A 45 -26.65 -4.06 -3.63
CA GLY A 45 -27.00 -2.71 -3.20
C GLY A 45 -25.82 -1.75 -3.33
N LEU A 46 -25.63 -0.86 -2.36
CA LEU A 46 -24.60 0.19 -2.41
C LEU A 46 -24.67 1.04 -3.70
N GLY A 47 -25.87 1.35 -4.20
CA GLY A 47 -26.08 1.83 -5.57
C GLY A 47 -25.37 3.14 -5.96
N LYS A 48 -24.79 3.88 -5.02
CA LYS A 48 -23.98 5.09 -5.27
C LYS A 48 -22.51 4.95 -4.87
N VAL A 49 -22.03 3.75 -4.55
CA VAL A 49 -20.64 3.52 -4.14
C VAL A 49 -19.68 3.83 -5.28
N MET A 50 -18.56 4.46 -4.93
CA MET A 50 -17.49 4.78 -5.87
C MET A 50 -16.41 3.70 -5.86
N ALA A 51 -15.70 3.56 -6.98
CA ALA A 51 -14.53 2.71 -7.02
C ALA A 51 -13.46 3.27 -6.06
N GLY A 52 -12.88 2.41 -5.22
CA GLY A 52 -11.96 2.82 -4.17
C GLY A 52 -12.63 3.39 -2.92
N GLU A 53 -13.97 3.40 -2.83
CA GLU A 53 -14.67 3.83 -1.62
C GLU A 53 -14.51 2.80 -0.49
N LEU A 54 -14.30 3.28 0.73
CA LEU A 54 -14.33 2.44 1.92
C LEU A 54 -15.77 2.09 2.29
N VAL A 55 -15.97 0.86 2.70
CA VAL A 55 -17.25 0.36 3.21
C VAL A 55 -17.03 -0.31 4.55
N ALA A 56 -18.03 -0.22 5.43
CA ALA A 56 -18.01 -0.78 6.76
C ALA A 56 -18.96 -1.99 6.83
N PHE A 57 -18.42 -3.10 7.31
CA PHE A 57 -19.15 -4.31 7.69
C PHE A 57 -19.49 -4.26 9.19
N PRO A 58 -20.34 -5.17 9.70
CA PRO A 58 -20.58 -5.29 11.12
C PRO A 58 -19.28 -5.53 11.90
N GLY A 59 -19.19 -5.02 13.13
CA GLY A 59 -18.00 -5.17 13.97
C GLY A 59 -16.82 -4.28 13.57
N GLU A 60 -17.07 -3.14 12.90
CA GLU A 60 -16.06 -2.15 12.49
C GLU A 60 -15.03 -2.70 11.49
N ILE A 61 -15.35 -3.79 10.81
CA ILE A 61 -14.50 -4.35 9.76
C ILE A 61 -14.63 -3.48 8.52
N MET A 62 -13.50 -2.97 8.06
CA MET A 62 -13.43 -2.13 6.87
C MET A 62 -13.18 -2.98 5.62
N GLY A 63 -13.67 -2.50 4.48
CA GLY A 63 -13.30 -3.00 3.16
C GLY A 63 -13.24 -1.88 2.13
N VAL A 64 -12.76 -2.21 0.93
CA VAL A 64 -12.70 -1.28 -0.21
C VAL A 64 -13.44 -1.84 -1.41
N ALA A 65 -14.28 -1.02 -2.03
CA ALA A 65 -14.97 -1.38 -3.27
C ALA A 65 -13.99 -1.37 -4.45
N LEU A 66 -13.78 -2.52 -5.10
CA LEU A 66 -12.81 -2.67 -6.20
C LEU A 66 -13.48 -2.92 -7.56
N ASN A 67 -14.54 -3.72 -7.60
CA ASN A 67 -15.32 -4.00 -8.81
C ASN A 67 -16.76 -3.51 -8.61
N LEU A 68 -17.26 -2.73 -9.56
CA LEU A 68 -18.66 -2.30 -9.61
C LEU A 68 -19.32 -3.04 -10.78
N GLU A 69 -20.07 -4.10 -10.49
CA GLU A 69 -20.84 -4.87 -11.49
C GLU A 69 -22.29 -4.33 -11.53
N GLU A 70 -23.08 -4.76 -12.52
CA GLU A 70 -24.46 -4.27 -12.68
C GLU A 70 -25.37 -4.66 -11.50
N ASP A 71 -25.14 -5.84 -10.91
CA ASP A 71 -25.99 -6.44 -9.88
C ASP A 71 -25.33 -6.54 -8.49
N ASN A 72 -24.00 -6.38 -8.42
CA ASN A 72 -23.23 -6.51 -7.18
C ASN A 72 -21.92 -5.70 -7.19
N VAL A 73 -21.36 -5.52 -6.00
CA VAL A 73 -20.09 -4.83 -5.77
C VAL A 73 -19.10 -5.81 -5.15
N GLY A 74 -17.94 -5.95 -5.78
CA GLY A 74 -16.81 -6.71 -5.26
C GLY A 74 -16.01 -5.87 -4.26
N VAL A 75 -16.04 -6.27 -3.00
CA VAL A 75 -15.38 -5.58 -1.88
C VAL A 75 -14.25 -6.44 -1.33
N ALA A 76 -13.05 -5.87 -1.24
CA ALA A 76 -11.93 -6.49 -0.55
C ALA A 76 -11.95 -6.14 0.95
N ILE A 77 -11.88 -7.14 1.83
CA ILE A 77 -12.02 -7.00 3.28
C ILE A 77 -10.64 -6.83 3.94
N PHE A 78 -10.47 -5.80 4.77
CA PHE A 78 -9.22 -5.51 5.46
C PHE A 78 -9.03 -6.26 6.78
N GLY A 79 -10.11 -6.81 7.34
CA GLY A 79 -10.10 -7.56 8.61
C GLY A 79 -10.30 -9.07 8.45
N ASP A 80 -10.62 -9.73 9.56
CA ASP A 80 -10.89 -11.17 9.59
C ASP A 80 -12.26 -11.49 8.98
N VAL A 81 -12.21 -12.24 7.88
CA VAL A 81 -13.35 -12.66 7.07
C VAL A 81 -14.32 -13.54 7.85
N MET A 82 -13.85 -14.26 8.89
CA MET A 82 -14.68 -15.17 9.69
C MET A 82 -15.81 -14.46 10.45
N HIS A 83 -15.69 -13.15 10.66
CA HIS A 83 -16.70 -12.34 11.33
C HIS A 83 -17.75 -11.77 10.38
N VAL A 84 -17.56 -11.92 9.07
CA VAL A 84 -18.52 -11.47 8.04
C VAL A 84 -19.31 -12.67 7.54
N LYS A 85 -20.64 -12.53 7.44
CA LYS A 85 -21.56 -13.58 7.02
C LYS A 85 -22.45 -13.12 5.87
N GLU A 86 -22.95 -14.10 5.12
CA GLU A 86 -24.00 -13.84 4.15
C GLU A 86 -25.24 -13.24 4.84
N GLY A 87 -25.82 -12.21 4.22
CA GLY A 87 -26.94 -11.47 4.77
C GLY A 87 -26.53 -10.28 5.66
N ASP A 88 -25.25 -10.13 6.00
CA ASP A 88 -24.77 -8.98 6.78
C ASP A 88 -24.99 -7.66 6.04
N GLU A 89 -25.27 -6.62 6.81
CA GLU A 89 -25.45 -5.27 6.31
C GLU A 89 -24.10 -4.59 6.08
N VAL A 90 -23.90 -4.01 4.90
CA VAL A 90 -22.68 -3.26 4.55
C VAL A 90 -23.06 -1.81 4.33
N ARG A 91 -22.30 -0.87 4.92
CA ARG A 91 -22.58 0.56 4.81
C ARG A 91 -21.47 1.28 4.09
N ARG A 92 -21.86 2.22 3.25
CA ARG A 92 -20.93 3.18 2.63
C ARG A 92 -20.36 4.11 3.70
N THR A 93 -19.06 4.37 3.63
CA THR A 93 -18.45 5.46 4.41
C THR A 93 -18.45 6.79 3.68
N GLN A 94 -18.78 6.79 2.37
CA GLN A 94 -18.73 7.96 1.50
C GLN A 94 -17.32 8.57 1.37
N THR A 95 -16.30 7.83 1.83
CA THR A 95 -14.90 8.25 1.83
C THR A 95 -14.14 7.35 0.88
N ILE A 96 -13.56 7.93 -0.17
CA ILE A 96 -12.54 7.24 -0.97
C ILE A 96 -11.39 6.82 -0.03
N ALA A 97 -10.79 5.66 -0.25
CA ALA A 97 -9.73 5.13 0.58
C ALA A 97 -8.70 6.21 0.95
N SER A 98 -8.68 6.53 2.24
CA SER A 98 -7.93 7.63 2.82
C SER A 98 -7.32 7.17 4.14
N VAL A 99 -6.20 7.77 4.51
CA VAL A 99 -5.47 7.46 5.75
C VAL A 99 -5.17 8.74 6.54
N PRO A 100 -5.07 8.64 7.88
CA PRO A 100 -4.56 9.74 8.70
C PRO A 100 -3.15 10.11 8.25
N VAL A 101 -2.88 11.42 8.22
CA VAL A 101 -1.57 11.98 7.91
C VAL A 101 -1.21 13.08 8.91
N GLY A 102 0.07 13.20 9.24
CA GLY A 102 0.51 14.24 10.14
C GLY A 102 1.79 13.92 10.89
N GLU A 103 2.22 14.87 11.72
CA GLU A 103 3.43 14.72 12.53
C GLU A 103 3.24 13.69 13.66
N GLU A 104 1.99 13.49 14.09
CA GLU A 104 1.58 12.52 15.12
C GLU A 104 1.85 11.05 14.75
N LEU A 105 2.11 10.75 13.47
CA LEU A 105 2.53 9.44 13.00
C LEU A 105 4.02 9.17 13.28
N THR A 106 4.81 10.22 13.48
CA THR A 106 6.26 10.09 13.68
C THR A 106 6.55 9.26 14.93
N GLY A 107 7.39 8.24 14.79
CA GLY A 107 7.73 7.33 15.88
C GLY A 107 6.70 6.24 16.14
N ARG A 108 5.61 6.18 15.36
CA ARG A 108 4.54 5.21 15.53
C ARG A 108 4.69 4.03 14.57
N ILE A 109 4.06 2.91 14.95
CA ILE A 109 3.82 1.77 14.07
C ILE A 109 2.32 1.71 13.78
N VAL A 110 1.96 1.78 12.51
CA VAL A 110 0.56 1.75 12.05
C VAL A 110 0.32 0.64 11.04
N ASP A 111 -0.93 0.20 10.93
CA ASP A 111 -1.38 -0.69 9.86
C ASP A 111 -1.61 0.07 8.53
N ALA A 112 -2.06 -0.64 7.49
CA ALA A 112 -2.32 -0.04 6.19
C ALA A 112 -3.51 0.94 6.17
N LEU A 113 -4.36 0.97 7.20
CA LEU A 113 -5.46 1.93 7.34
C LEU A 113 -5.07 3.12 8.23
N GLY A 114 -3.86 3.10 8.81
CA GLY A 114 -3.36 4.14 9.71
C GLY A 114 -3.75 3.94 11.18
N ASN A 115 -4.27 2.77 11.55
CA ASN A 115 -4.54 2.44 12.95
C ASN A 115 -3.23 2.11 13.67
N ALA A 116 -3.07 2.59 14.90
CA ALA A 116 -1.91 2.27 15.72
C ALA A 116 -1.87 0.78 16.11
N ILE A 117 -0.73 0.12 15.88
CA ILE A 117 -0.49 -1.28 16.23
C ILE A 117 0.74 -1.46 17.14
N ASP A 118 1.28 -0.36 17.66
CA ASP A 118 2.43 -0.32 18.58
C ASP A 118 2.04 -0.47 20.07
N GLY A 119 0.75 -0.65 20.37
CA GLY A 119 0.23 -0.73 21.74
C GLY A 119 0.10 0.64 22.44
N ASN A 120 0.43 1.73 21.75
CA ASN A 120 0.18 3.09 22.25
C ASN A 120 -1.25 3.55 21.91
N ALA A 121 -1.62 4.74 22.38
CA ALA A 121 -2.94 5.31 22.12
C ALA A 121 -3.21 5.51 20.61
N PRO A 122 -4.49 5.50 20.18
CA PRO A 122 -4.87 5.74 18.78
C PRO A 122 -4.27 7.05 18.22
N ILE A 123 -3.97 7.05 16.92
CA ILE A 123 -3.45 8.24 16.22
C ILE A 123 -4.55 9.30 16.19
N LYS A 124 -4.29 10.46 16.80
CA LYS A 124 -5.20 11.61 16.78
C LYS A 124 -4.79 12.56 15.66
N SER A 125 -5.02 12.11 14.43
CA SER A 125 -4.74 12.93 13.25
C SER A 125 -5.83 13.97 13.01
N LYS A 126 -5.44 15.11 12.45
CA LYS A 126 -6.34 16.20 12.08
C LYS A 126 -6.73 16.16 10.60
N GLU A 127 -5.99 15.41 9.78
CA GLU A 127 -6.08 15.44 8.33
C GLU A 127 -6.10 14.01 7.78
N LEU A 128 -6.92 13.81 6.75
CA LEU A 128 -6.97 12.56 6.00
C LEU A 128 -6.52 12.87 4.57
N MET A 129 -5.63 12.04 4.02
CA MET A 129 -5.27 12.09 2.61
C MET A 129 -5.70 10.81 1.90
N GLN A 130 -6.18 10.97 0.66
CA GLN A 130 -6.48 9.83 -0.21
C GLN A 130 -5.21 9.04 -0.48
N ILE A 131 -5.31 7.72 -0.45
CA ILE A 131 -4.16 6.84 -0.71
C ILE A 131 -3.80 6.77 -2.19
N GLU A 132 -4.77 7.03 -3.07
CA GLU A 132 -4.60 7.10 -4.52
C GLU A 132 -4.77 8.55 -4.98
N VAL A 133 -3.64 9.23 -5.14
CA VAL A 133 -3.57 10.57 -5.73
C VAL A 133 -2.75 10.54 -7.00
N LYS A 134 -3.03 11.49 -7.90
CA LYS A 134 -2.27 11.65 -9.12
C LYS A 134 -0.85 12.10 -8.77
N ALA A 135 0.14 11.46 -9.39
CA ALA A 135 1.55 11.85 -9.24
C ALA A 135 1.79 13.28 -9.77
N PRO A 136 2.77 14.02 -9.20
CA PRO A 136 3.14 15.33 -9.69
C PRO A 136 3.52 15.29 -11.17
N GLY A 137 2.99 16.22 -11.97
CA GLY A 137 3.30 16.39 -13.38
C GLY A 137 4.69 16.98 -13.62
N ILE A 138 5.12 17.03 -14.88
CA ILE A 138 6.48 17.50 -15.26
C ILE A 138 6.75 18.94 -14.77
N ILE A 139 5.79 19.86 -14.94
CA ILE A 139 5.92 21.27 -14.52
C ILE A 139 6.00 21.42 -13.00
N GLU A 140 5.43 20.48 -12.26
CA GLU A 140 5.39 20.50 -10.81
C GLU A 140 6.69 20.00 -10.17
N ARG A 141 7.57 19.38 -10.97
CA ARG A 141 8.84 18.79 -10.53
C ARG A 141 10.03 19.75 -10.74
N LYS A 142 11.09 19.50 -9.97
CA LYS A 142 12.43 20.08 -10.16
C LYS A 142 13.43 18.95 -10.33
N ASN A 143 14.51 19.21 -11.07
CA ASN A 143 15.62 18.26 -11.16
C ASN A 143 16.18 17.94 -9.77
N VAL A 144 16.50 16.68 -9.55
CA VAL A 144 17.15 16.22 -8.33
C VAL A 144 18.57 16.77 -8.30
N HIS A 145 18.89 17.53 -7.24
CA HIS A 145 20.18 18.23 -7.10
C HIS A 145 20.75 18.18 -5.67
N GLU A 146 19.95 17.78 -4.69
CA GLU A 146 20.37 17.61 -3.29
C GLU A 146 20.61 16.12 -3.02
N PRO A 147 21.73 15.72 -2.40
CA PRO A 147 21.98 14.32 -2.10
C PRO A 147 21.13 13.82 -0.92
N LEU A 148 20.68 12.58 -1.01
CA LEU A 148 20.22 11.78 0.12
C LEU A 148 21.35 10.82 0.51
N GLN A 149 22.11 11.23 1.52
CA GLN A 149 23.29 10.48 1.97
C GLN A 149 22.86 9.15 2.59
N THR A 150 23.28 8.03 2.01
CA THR A 150 22.99 6.69 2.53
C THR A 150 23.89 6.31 3.69
N GLY A 151 25.10 6.87 3.76
CA GLY A 151 26.12 6.54 4.75
C GLY A 151 26.92 5.30 4.36
N ILE A 152 26.63 4.73 3.19
CA ILE A 152 27.28 3.55 2.65
C ILE A 152 28.25 4.02 1.57
N LYS A 153 29.54 3.92 1.87
CA LYS A 153 30.62 4.47 1.03
C LYS A 153 30.50 4.11 -0.45
N VAL A 154 30.21 2.86 -0.77
CA VAL A 154 30.13 2.40 -2.17
C VAL A 154 28.93 3.01 -2.90
N ILE A 155 27.80 3.19 -2.21
CA ILE A 155 26.59 3.78 -2.79
C ILE A 155 26.80 5.28 -2.97
N ASP A 156 27.19 5.99 -1.91
CA ASP A 156 27.36 7.44 -1.95
C ASP A 156 28.48 7.89 -2.92
N ALA A 157 29.43 7.01 -3.25
CA ALA A 157 30.52 7.28 -4.20
C ALA A 157 30.23 6.85 -5.64
N LEU A 158 29.56 5.71 -5.86
CA LEU A 158 29.39 5.13 -7.21
C LEU A 158 27.96 5.26 -7.76
N THR A 159 26.95 5.12 -6.91
CA THR A 159 25.52 5.16 -7.27
C THR A 159 24.77 6.09 -6.30
N PRO A 160 25.07 7.40 -6.32
CA PRO A 160 24.53 8.34 -5.34
C PRO A 160 23.01 8.46 -5.46
N VAL A 161 22.34 8.53 -4.32
CA VAL A 161 20.89 8.74 -4.23
C VAL A 161 20.61 10.20 -3.96
N GLY A 162 19.67 10.79 -4.69
CA GLY A 162 19.22 12.18 -4.51
C GLY A 162 17.86 12.32 -3.83
N ARG A 163 17.60 13.51 -3.28
CA ARG A 163 16.31 13.88 -2.70
C ARG A 163 15.25 14.03 -3.79
N GLY A 164 14.27 13.12 -3.82
CA GLY A 164 13.27 13.01 -4.88
C GLY A 164 13.52 11.92 -5.92
N GLN A 165 14.61 11.14 -5.80
CA GLN A 165 14.93 10.03 -6.69
C GLN A 165 14.24 8.73 -6.27
N ARG A 166 14.13 7.78 -7.20
CA ARG A 166 13.66 6.41 -6.95
C ARG A 166 14.78 5.44 -7.27
N GLU A 167 15.40 4.86 -6.24
CA GLU A 167 16.53 3.94 -6.40
C GLU A 167 16.15 2.52 -5.98
N LEU A 168 16.14 1.58 -6.93
CA LEU A 168 15.74 0.20 -6.68
C LEU A 168 16.83 -0.56 -5.91
N ILE A 169 16.47 -1.19 -4.80
CA ILE A 169 17.32 -2.20 -4.13
C ILE A 169 16.84 -3.58 -4.54
N ILE A 170 17.61 -4.28 -5.36
CA ILE A 170 17.22 -5.57 -5.94
C ILE A 170 18.25 -6.65 -5.62
N GLY A 171 17.78 -7.85 -5.34
CA GLY A 171 18.65 -9.02 -5.15
C GLY A 171 17.96 -10.16 -4.41
N ASP A 172 18.70 -11.23 -4.20
CA ASP A 172 18.18 -12.47 -3.64
C ASP A 172 17.85 -12.38 -2.15
N ARG A 173 17.20 -13.41 -1.63
CA ARG A 173 16.98 -13.55 -0.19
C ARG A 173 18.30 -13.46 0.58
N LYS A 174 18.28 -12.73 1.69
CA LYS A 174 19.38 -12.60 2.65
C LYS A 174 20.67 -11.96 2.10
N THR A 175 20.59 -11.13 1.06
CA THR A 175 21.75 -10.37 0.53
C THR A 175 21.97 -8.99 1.19
N GLY A 176 21.25 -8.68 2.27
CA GLY A 176 21.42 -7.42 3.02
C GLY A 176 20.55 -6.24 2.57
N LYS A 177 19.56 -6.44 1.68
CA LYS A 177 18.65 -5.38 1.19
C LYS A 177 18.01 -4.55 2.30
N THR A 178 17.36 -5.21 3.26
CA THR A 178 16.73 -4.55 4.42
C THR A 178 17.76 -3.84 5.30
N SER A 179 18.96 -4.42 5.48
CA SER A 179 20.04 -3.79 6.26
C SER A 179 20.49 -2.47 5.63
N LEU A 180 20.69 -2.46 4.30
CA LEU A 180 21.04 -1.27 3.53
C LEU A 180 20.00 -0.15 3.72
N ALA A 181 18.71 -0.49 3.60
CA ALA A 181 17.63 0.47 3.77
C ALA A 181 17.54 1.01 5.22
N ILE A 182 17.69 0.15 6.23
CA ILE A 182 17.68 0.57 7.64
C ILE A 182 18.88 1.44 7.98
N ASP A 183 20.08 1.09 7.49
CA ASP A 183 21.28 1.88 7.72
C ASP A 183 21.16 3.26 7.05
N THR A 184 20.51 3.31 5.87
CA THR A 184 20.15 4.58 5.21
C THR A 184 19.20 5.41 6.06
N ILE A 185 18.16 4.82 6.67
CA ILE A 185 17.26 5.51 7.60
C ILE A 185 18.04 6.05 8.80
N ILE A 186 18.86 5.22 9.46
CA ILE A 186 19.66 5.61 10.63
C ILE A 186 20.58 6.80 10.29
N ASN A 187 21.16 6.81 9.09
CA ASN A 187 22.02 7.89 8.62
C ASN A 187 21.27 9.21 8.36
N GLN A 188 19.93 9.25 8.39
CA GLN A 188 19.15 10.49 8.26
C GLN A 188 19.05 11.30 9.56
N ARG A 189 19.59 10.80 10.68
CA ARG A 189 19.61 11.52 11.95
C ARG A 189 20.24 12.91 11.77
N GLY A 190 19.49 13.96 12.14
CA GLY A 190 19.94 15.35 12.03
C GLY A 190 19.94 15.94 10.61
N LYS A 191 19.42 15.23 9.60
CA LYS A 191 19.40 15.68 8.19
C LYS A 191 18.07 16.26 7.73
N ASN A 192 17.10 16.40 8.65
CA ASN A 192 15.75 16.89 8.41
C ASN A 192 15.02 16.10 7.30
N VAL A 193 15.11 14.77 7.35
CA VAL A 193 14.41 13.84 6.46
C VAL A 193 13.50 12.95 7.29
N GLN A 194 12.19 13.04 7.06
CA GLN A 194 11.22 12.13 7.67
C GLN A 194 11.31 10.76 6.98
N CYS A 195 11.41 9.69 7.74
CA CYS A 195 11.57 8.34 7.20
C CYS A 195 10.28 7.52 7.33
N PHE A 196 10.02 6.69 6.34
CA PHE A 196 8.89 5.78 6.30
C PHE A 196 9.38 4.40 5.92
N TYR A 197 9.10 3.40 6.75
CA TYR A 197 9.43 2.01 6.46
C TYR A 197 8.14 1.20 6.30
N VAL A 198 7.86 0.79 5.07
CA VAL A 198 6.66 0.01 4.73
C VAL A 198 7.02 -1.47 4.68
N ALA A 199 6.61 -2.22 5.70
CA ALA A 199 6.77 -3.66 5.77
C ALA A 199 5.56 -4.37 5.12
N ILE A 200 5.81 -5.07 4.03
CA ILE A 200 4.79 -5.72 3.19
C ILE A 200 5.03 -7.22 3.24
N GLY A 201 4.07 -7.99 3.75
CA GLY A 201 4.15 -9.44 3.88
C GLY A 201 5.36 -9.94 4.71
N GLN A 202 5.98 -9.07 5.51
CA GLN A 202 7.08 -9.45 6.40
C GLN A 202 6.52 -10.18 7.63
N LYS A 203 7.36 -11.01 8.27
CA LYS A 203 6.99 -11.62 9.55
C LYS A 203 6.93 -10.55 10.64
N ARG A 204 5.98 -10.66 11.57
CA ARG A 204 5.87 -9.74 12.73
C ARG A 204 7.18 -9.65 13.53
N SER A 205 7.88 -10.77 13.71
CA SER A 205 9.19 -10.80 14.39
C SER A 205 10.26 -9.99 13.66
N THR A 206 10.27 -10.01 12.33
CA THR A 206 11.18 -9.21 11.51
C THR A 206 10.88 -7.73 11.68
N VAL A 207 9.61 -7.33 11.62
CA VAL A 207 9.19 -5.92 11.85
C VAL A 207 9.60 -5.45 13.25
N ALA A 208 9.40 -6.29 14.27
CA ALA A 208 9.83 -5.99 15.64
C ALA A 208 11.37 -5.81 15.73
N SER A 209 12.16 -6.65 15.06
CA SER A 209 13.62 -6.47 15.00
C SER A 209 14.04 -5.17 14.31
N VAL A 210 13.33 -4.76 13.26
CA VAL A 210 13.56 -3.46 12.60
C VAL A 210 13.26 -2.31 13.56
N TYR A 211 12.11 -2.34 14.23
CA TYR A 211 11.73 -1.34 15.23
C TYR A 211 12.77 -1.23 16.35
N GLU A 212 13.21 -2.35 16.93
CA GLU A 212 14.23 -2.34 17.99
C GLU A 212 15.57 -1.77 17.49
N LYS A 213 15.98 -2.10 16.26
CA LYS A 213 17.20 -1.53 15.66
C LYS A 213 17.04 -0.01 15.49
N LEU A 214 15.95 0.46 14.88
CA LEU A 214 15.70 1.89 14.70
C LEU A 214 15.63 2.63 16.05
N LYS A 215 14.97 2.05 17.05
CA LYS A 215 14.87 2.61 18.40
C LYS A 215 16.24 2.71 19.07
N LYS A 216 17.05 1.65 19.00
CA LYS A 216 18.41 1.62 19.56
C LYS A 216 19.29 2.74 19.03
N PHE A 217 19.17 3.08 17.74
CA PHE A 217 19.95 4.14 17.11
C PHE A 217 19.26 5.53 17.15
N GLY A 218 18.12 5.66 17.83
CA GLY A 218 17.35 6.91 17.92
C GLY A 218 16.67 7.31 16.60
N ALA A 219 16.54 6.39 15.65
CA ALA A 219 15.95 6.66 14.34
C ALA A 219 14.41 6.69 14.36
N MET A 220 13.78 6.08 15.37
CA MET A 220 12.33 6.17 15.54
C MET A 220 11.85 7.61 15.80
N GLU A 221 12.70 8.54 16.24
CA GLU A 221 12.32 9.95 16.45
C GLU A 221 11.85 10.67 15.17
N TYR A 222 12.19 10.13 14.00
CA TYR A 222 11.82 10.66 12.69
C TYR A 222 11.33 9.58 11.73
N THR A 223 10.99 8.38 12.22
CA THR A 223 10.57 7.26 11.38
C THR A 223 9.16 6.80 11.73
N THR A 224 8.33 6.58 10.72
CA THR A 224 7.03 5.91 10.82
C THR A 224 7.13 4.53 10.20
N ILE A 225 6.66 3.49 10.90
CA ILE A 225 6.59 2.14 10.35
C ILE A 225 5.14 1.85 9.94
N ILE A 226 4.94 1.48 8.68
CA ILE A 226 3.65 0.99 8.17
C ILE A 226 3.81 -0.52 8.00
N ALA A 227 3.03 -1.32 8.73
CA ALA A 227 3.15 -2.77 8.68
C ALA A 227 1.85 -3.44 8.21
N ALA A 228 1.94 -4.12 7.08
CA ALA A 228 1.00 -5.15 6.65
C ALA A 228 1.78 -6.46 6.56
N THR A 229 1.78 -7.20 7.67
CA THR A 229 2.57 -8.42 7.86
C THR A 229 1.97 -9.61 7.14
N ALA A 230 2.71 -10.71 7.06
CA ALA A 230 2.25 -11.95 6.40
C ALA A 230 0.97 -12.55 7.02
N SER A 231 0.64 -12.21 8.27
CA SER A 231 -0.59 -12.65 8.93
C SER A 231 -1.81 -11.82 8.54
N ASP A 232 -1.59 -10.66 7.92
CA ASP A 232 -2.67 -9.72 7.61
C ASP A 232 -3.23 -10.02 6.22
N PRO A 233 -4.52 -9.74 5.96
CA PRO A 233 -5.17 -10.05 4.70
C PRO A 233 -4.45 -9.46 3.48
N ALA A 234 -4.57 -10.11 2.32
CA ALA A 234 -3.98 -9.62 1.06
C ALA A 234 -4.37 -8.16 0.73
N PRO A 235 -5.61 -7.68 0.98
CA PRO A 235 -5.97 -6.27 0.83
C PRO A 235 -5.06 -5.32 1.61
N MET A 236 -4.68 -5.66 2.85
CA MET A 236 -3.79 -4.82 3.66
C MET A 236 -2.38 -4.76 3.07
N GLN A 237 -1.85 -5.90 2.60
CA GLN A 237 -0.52 -5.96 1.97
C GLN A 237 -0.48 -5.19 0.65
N PHE A 238 -1.56 -5.24 -0.13
CA PHE A 238 -1.73 -4.43 -1.34
C PHE A 238 -1.77 -2.93 -1.04
N LEU A 239 -2.48 -2.52 0.02
CA LEU A 239 -2.74 -1.12 0.36
C LEU A 239 -1.55 -0.42 1.01
N ALA A 240 -0.79 -1.13 1.85
CA ALA A 240 0.24 -0.53 2.71
C ALA A 240 1.22 0.41 1.98
N PRO A 241 1.72 0.11 0.76
CA PRO A 241 2.59 1.03 0.03
C PRO A 241 1.90 2.34 -0.36
N TYR A 242 0.62 2.30 -0.74
CA TYR A 242 -0.15 3.50 -1.06
C TYR A 242 -0.39 4.37 0.17
N SER A 243 -0.73 3.73 1.30
CA SER A 243 -0.93 4.39 2.59
C SER A 243 0.35 5.05 3.09
N GLY A 244 1.47 4.31 3.08
CA GLY A 244 2.78 4.86 3.44
C GLY A 244 3.20 6.02 2.54
N THR A 245 2.90 5.93 1.24
CA THR A 245 3.18 7.02 0.29
C THR A 245 2.34 8.25 0.60
N ALA A 246 1.04 8.13 0.86
CA ALA A 246 0.20 9.27 1.24
C ALA A 246 0.68 9.94 2.54
N MET A 247 1.07 9.15 3.55
CA MET A 247 1.66 9.66 4.79
C MET A 247 2.99 10.39 4.56
N ALA A 248 3.80 9.94 3.60
CA ALA A 248 5.05 10.57 3.25
C ALA A 248 4.87 11.83 2.38
N GLU A 249 3.88 11.83 1.49
CA GLU A 249 3.52 12.98 0.65
C GLU A 249 3.09 14.19 1.47
N TYR A 250 2.42 13.98 2.61
CA TYR A 250 2.11 15.06 3.56
C TYR A 250 3.36 15.89 3.92
N PHE A 251 4.52 15.25 4.09
CA PHE A 251 5.78 15.95 4.38
C PHE A 251 6.36 16.62 3.13
N ARG A 252 6.33 15.93 1.97
CA ARG A 252 6.74 16.49 0.67
C ARG A 252 5.98 17.78 0.36
N ASP A 253 4.66 17.75 0.50
CA ASP A 253 3.76 18.83 0.11
C ASP A 253 3.82 20.02 1.10
N LYS A 254 4.34 19.78 2.31
CA LYS A 254 4.69 20.84 3.28
C LYS A 254 6.12 21.36 3.13
N GLY A 255 6.76 21.11 1.98
CA GLY A 255 8.12 21.58 1.68
C GLY A 255 9.22 20.87 2.46
N LYS A 256 8.90 19.77 3.15
CA LYS A 256 9.88 18.95 3.87
C LYS A 256 10.41 17.84 2.96
N HIS A 257 11.40 17.10 3.45
CA HIS A 257 11.98 15.96 2.76
C HIS A 257 11.56 14.67 3.46
N ALA A 258 11.18 13.67 2.68
CA ALA A 258 10.85 12.35 3.16
C ALA A 258 11.61 11.27 2.38
N LEU A 259 11.93 10.19 3.07
CA LEU A 259 12.48 8.94 2.54
C LEU A 259 11.46 7.84 2.81
N ILE A 260 11.07 7.09 1.78
CA ILE A 260 10.20 5.93 1.92
C ILE A 260 10.91 4.67 1.44
N VAL A 261 10.83 3.61 2.25
CA VAL A 261 11.35 2.27 1.93
C VAL A 261 10.16 1.33 1.80
N TYR A 262 10.12 0.54 0.72
CA TYR A 262 9.10 -0.49 0.51
C TYR A 262 9.74 -1.89 0.60
N ASP A 263 9.45 -2.66 1.66
CA ASP A 263 10.05 -3.97 1.94
C ASP A 263 8.99 -5.09 2.01
N ASP A 264 8.60 -5.74 0.92
CA ASP A 264 9.09 -5.53 -0.46
C ASP A 264 7.93 -5.48 -1.48
N LEU A 265 8.18 -4.89 -2.64
CA LEU A 265 7.16 -4.76 -3.69
C LEU A 265 6.86 -6.08 -4.39
N THR A 266 7.74 -7.08 -4.30
CA THR A 266 7.46 -8.44 -4.78
C THR A 266 6.25 -9.02 -4.05
N LYS A 267 6.17 -8.86 -2.73
CA LYS A 267 5.02 -9.30 -1.93
C LYS A 267 3.77 -8.46 -2.18
N GLN A 268 3.90 -7.15 -2.44
CA GLN A 268 2.76 -6.34 -2.89
C GLN A 268 2.18 -6.87 -4.20
N ALA A 269 3.03 -7.19 -5.18
CA ALA A 269 2.61 -7.75 -6.46
C ALA A 269 1.89 -9.09 -6.28
N GLN A 270 2.38 -9.95 -5.38
CA GLN A 270 1.74 -11.23 -5.05
C GLN A 270 0.35 -11.03 -4.41
N ALA A 271 0.23 -10.06 -3.49
CA ALA A 271 -1.05 -9.70 -2.90
C ALA A 271 -2.03 -9.17 -3.96
N TYR A 272 -1.59 -8.30 -4.87
CA TYR A 272 -2.43 -7.78 -5.95
C TYR A 272 -2.87 -8.88 -6.93
N ARG A 273 -1.98 -9.83 -7.21
CA ARG A 273 -2.29 -11.03 -7.99
C ARG A 273 -3.38 -11.85 -7.33
N GLN A 274 -3.26 -12.11 -6.03
CA GLN A 274 -4.28 -12.84 -5.28
C GLN A 274 -5.64 -12.14 -5.36
N LEU A 275 -5.69 -10.83 -5.11
CA LEU A 275 -6.94 -10.04 -5.19
C LEU A 275 -7.56 -10.10 -6.58
N SER A 276 -6.74 -9.94 -7.63
CA SER A 276 -7.21 -9.97 -9.01
C SER A 276 -7.81 -11.33 -9.40
N LEU A 277 -7.19 -12.43 -8.98
CA LEU A 277 -7.68 -13.77 -9.23
C LEU A 277 -9.00 -14.05 -8.48
N LEU A 278 -9.10 -13.61 -7.22
CA LEU A 278 -10.33 -13.77 -6.42
C LEU A 278 -11.49 -12.93 -6.97
N LEU A 279 -11.19 -11.75 -7.51
CA LEU A 279 -12.12 -10.91 -8.26
C LEU A 279 -12.38 -11.42 -9.68
N ARG A 280 -11.84 -12.59 -10.05
CA ARG A 280 -11.98 -13.23 -11.37
C ARG A 280 -11.57 -12.34 -12.55
N ARG A 281 -10.61 -11.44 -12.33
CA ARG A 281 -9.99 -10.69 -13.42
C ARG A 281 -9.10 -11.64 -14.25
N PRO A 282 -9.12 -11.54 -15.59
CA PRO A 282 -8.25 -12.36 -16.43
C PRO A 282 -6.76 -12.14 -16.09
N PRO A 283 -5.99 -13.21 -15.82
CA PRO A 283 -4.57 -13.09 -15.55
C PRO A 283 -3.75 -12.99 -16.84
N GLY A 284 -2.57 -12.38 -16.74
CA GLY A 284 -1.54 -12.28 -17.77
C GLY A 284 -0.31 -13.13 -17.47
N ARG A 285 0.88 -12.62 -17.80
CA ARG A 285 2.17 -13.30 -17.59
C ARG A 285 2.40 -13.62 -16.12
N GLU A 286 2.87 -14.84 -15.83
CA GLU A 286 3.12 -15.35 -14.47
C GLU A 286 1.89 -15.23 -13.53
N ALA A 287 0.71 -15.28 -14.13
CA ALA A 287 -0.60 -15.08 -13.51
C ALA A 287 -0.85 -13.68 -12.89
N TYR A 288 0.04 -12.71 -13.08
CA TYR A 288 -0.20 -11.32 -12.64
C TYR A 288 -1.28 -10.65 -13.50
N PRO A 289 -2.05 -9.70 -12.94
CA PRO A 289 -3.04 -8.96 -13.71
C PRO A 289 -2.35 -8.07 -14.76
N GLY A 290 -3.08 -7.74 -15.83
CA GLY A 290 -2.53 -6.98 -16.98
C GLY A 290 -2.04 -5.57 -16.62
N ASP A 291 -2.51 -5.01 -15.52
CA ASP A 291 -2.19 -3.67 -15.01
C ASP A 291 -1.14 -3.67 -13.88
N ILE A 292 -0.41 -4.78 -13.65
CA ILE A 292 0.63 -4.83 -12.61
C ILE A 292 1.76 -3.80 -12.80
N PHE A 293 2.07 -3.43 -14.05
CA PHE A 293 2.98 -2.33 -14.33
C PHE A 293 2.39 -0.99 -13.88
N TYR A 294 1.09 -0.78 -14.13
CA TYR A 294 0.39 0.43 -13.72
C TYR A 294 0.36 0.57 -12.19
N LEU A 295 0.23 -0.54 -11.46
CA LEU A 295 0.32 -0.57 -10.00
C LEU A 295 1.63 0.05 -9.48
N HIS A 296 2.78 -0.43 -9.94
CA HIS A 296 4.06 0.07 -9.44
C HIS A 296 4.40 1.45 -10.01
N SER A 297 4.03 1.75 -11.25
CA SER A 297 4.31 3.07 -11.84
C SER A 297 3.53 4.18 -11.13
N ARG A 298 2.21 4.01 -10.90
CA ARG A 298 1.42 5.02 -10.17
C ARG A 298 1.82 5.17 -8.70
N LEU A 299 2.44 4.15 -8.11
CA LEU A 299 3.02 4.22 -6.77
C LEU A 299 4.35 4.99 -6.79
N LEU A 300 5.32 4.56 -7.60
CA LEU A 300 6.68 5.09 -7.57
C LEU A 300 6.78 6.48 -8.20
N GLU A 301 5.96 6.82 -9.20
CA GLU A 301 5.94 8.16 -9.82
C GLU A 301 5.48 9.27 -8.87
N ARG A 302 4.88 8.93 -7.72
CA ARG A 302 4.56 9.89 -6.66
C ARG A 302 5.79 10.39 -5.90
N SER A 303 6.90 9.66 -5.98
CA SER A 303 8.17 10.06 -5.37
C SER A 303 8.93 10.98 -6.32
N ALA A 304 9.00 12.27 -5.97
CA ALA A 304 9.65 13.30 -6.78
C ALA A 304 10.14 14.47 -5.91
N LYS A 305 11.05 15.29 -6.47
CA LYS A 305 11.40 16.63 -5.96
C LYS A 305 10.43 17.64 -6.58
N LEU A 306 9.71 18.37 -5.74
CA LEU A 306 8.79 19.41 -6.19
C LEU A 306 9.55 20.69 -6.60
N SER A 307 8.94 21.47 -7.48
CA SER A 307 9.40 22.80 -7.85
C SER A 307 9.32 23.76 -6.67
N GLU A 308 10.06 24.88 -6.75
CA GLU A 308 10.02 25.92 -5.72
C GLU A 308 8.62 26.54 -5.59
N ALA A 309 7.89 26.65 -6.70
CA ALA A 309 6.50 27.10 -6.72
C ALA A 309 5.56 26.16 -5.93
N ASN A 310 5.91 24.88 -5.84
CA ASN A 310 5.18 23.86 -5.08
C ASN A 310 5.86 23.53 -3.73
N GLY A 311 6.64 24.46 -3.18
CA GLY A 311 7.22 24.34 -1.84
C GLY A 311 8.57 23.60 -1.76
N GLY A 312 9.07 23.05 -2.86
CA GLY A 312 10.44 22.50 -2.94
C GLY A 312 10.72 21.24 -2.13
N GLY A 313 9.69 20.62 -1.54
CA GLY A 313 9.81 19.38 -0.79
C GLY A 313 10.14 18.18 -1.69
N SER A 314 10.49 17.05 -1.08
CA SER A 314 10.87 15.85 -1.84
C SER A 314 10.43 14.57 -1.15
N LEU A 315 10.03 13.59 -1.96
CA LEU A 315 9.87 12.21 -1.53
C LEU A 315 10.87 11.33 -2.30
N THR A 316 11.86 10.78 -1.61
CA THR A 316 12.80 9.78 -2.15
C THR A 316 12.29 8.39 -1.86
N ALA A 317 12.31 7.50 -2.85
CA ALA A 317 11.88 6.12 -2.69
C ALA A 317 13.03 5.12 -2.84
N LEU A 318 13.06 4.15 -1.93
CA LEU A 318 13.92 2.96 -2.00
C LEU A 318 13.03 1.70 -2.05
N PRO A 319 12.47 1.36 -3.21
CA PRO A 319 11.75 0.10 -3.35
C PRO A 319 12.70 -1.09 -3.25
N ILE A 320 12.30 -2.12 -2.52
CA ILE A 320 13.00 -3.40 -2.46
C ILE A 320 12.28 -4.40 -3.36
N ILE A 321 13.06 -5.13 -4.17
CA ILE A 321 12.59 -6.29 -4.93
C ILE A 321 13.42 -7.52 -4.54
N GLU A 322 12.72 -8.60 -4.22
CA GLU A 322 13.30 -9.92 -4.05
C GLU A 322 13.29 -10.67 -5.38
N THR A 323 14.48 -11.05 -5.87
CA THR A 323 14.67 -11.96 -7.00
C THR A 323 14.65 -13.42 -6.55
N GLN A 324 14.45 -14.33 -7.50
CA GLN A 324 14.65 -15.77 -7.30
C GLN A 324 15.89 -16.17 -8.08
N GLU A 325 16.91 -16.70 -7.40
CA GLU A 325 18.15 -17.20 -8.02
C GLU A 325 18.86 -16.17 -8.92
N GLY A 326 18.80 -14.89 -8.56
CA GLY A 326 19.40 -13.79 -9.32
C GLY A 326 18.68 -13.44 -10.62
N ASP A 327 17.49 -14.02 -10.88
CA ASP A 327 16.76 -13.76 -12.10
C ASP A 327 16.12 -12.36 -12.13
N VAL A 328 16.76 -11.46 -12.85
CA VAL A 328 16.27 -10.09 -13.14
C VAL A 328 15.34 -10.02 -14.35
N SER A 329 15.20 -11.12 -15.11
CA SER A 329 14.34 -11.21 -16.30
C SER A 329 12.89 -11.62 -15.98
N ALA A 330 12.64 -11.99 -14.72
CA ALA A 330 11.31 -12.20 -14.19
C ALA A 330 10.44 -10.93 -14.33
N TYR A 331 9.12 -11.13 -14.46
CA TYR A 331 8.22 -10.07 -14.87
C TYR A 331 8.20 -8.86 -13.94
N ILE A 332 8.22 -9.08 -12.61
CA ILE A 332 8.19 -7.99 -11.63
C ILE A 332 9.52 -7.21 -11.58
N PRO A 333 10.70 -7.85 -11.44
CA PRO A 333 11.98 -7.15 -11.54
C PRO A 333 12.10 -6.29 -12.80
N THR A 334 11.81 -6.84 -13.99
CA THR A 334 11.92 -6.10 -15.25
C THR A 334 11.04 -4.85 -15.26
N ASN A 335 9.80 -4.95 -14.78
CA ASN A 335 8.90 -3.81 -14.69
C ASN A 335 9.45 -2.72 -13.76
N VAL A 336 9.89 -3.08 -12.55
CA VAL A 336 10.33 -2.09 -11.56
C VAL A 336 11.64 -1.44 -11.98
N ILE A 337 12.58 -2.19 -12.58
CA ILE A 337 13.82 -1.65 -13.17
C ILE A 337 13.49 -0.55 -14.18
N SER A 338 12.46 -0.74 -15.01
CA SER A 338 12.05 0.26 -16.01
C SER A 338 11.32 1.49 -15.45
N ILE A 339 10.88 1.45 -14.19
CA ILE A 339 10.17 2.55 -13.51
C ILE A 339 11.12 3.40 -12.67
N THR A 340 12.11 2.77 -12.03
CA THR A 340 13.06 3.45 -11.15
C THR A 340 14.17 4.18 -11.92
N ASP A 341 14.78 5.18 -11.29
CA ASP A 341 15.82 6.01 -11.90
C ASP A 341 17.20 5.33 -11.92
N GLY A 342 17.38 4.33 -11.07
CA GLY A 342 18.61 3.57 -10.89
C GLY A 342 18.37 2.28 -10.12
N GLN A 343 19.42 1.47 -9.98
CA GLN A 343 19.38 0.20 -9.27
C GLN A 343 20.68 -0.09 -8.52
N ILE A 344 20.51 -0.64 -7.32
CA ILE A 344 21.54 -1.24 -6.48
C ILE A 344 21.29 -2.74 -6.46
N PHE A 345 22.07 -3.49 -7.24
CA PHE A 345 21.96 -4.94 -7.35
C PHE A 345 22.88 -5.64 -6.33
N LEU A 346 22.29 -6.40 -5.42
CA LEU A 346 22.99 -7.15 -4.38
C LEU A 346 23.08 -8.63 -4.73
N GLU A 347 24.26 -9.06 -5.16
CA GLU A 347 24.55 -10.45 -5.53
C GLU A 347 24.96 -11.31 -4.32
N SER A 348 24.41 -12.51 -4.24
CA SER A 348 24.76 -13.50 -3.22
C SER A 348 26.24 -13.89 -3.23
N ASN A 349 26.86 -13.95 -4.42
CA ASN A 349 28.26 -14.34 -4.56
C ASN A 349 29.21 -13.29 -3.95
N LEU A 350 28.94 -12.01 -4.20
CA LEU A 350 29.71 -10.90 -3.63
C LEU A 350 29.47 -10.72 -2.12
N PHE A 351 28.32 -11.17 -1.62
CA PHE A 351 28.03 -11.14 -0.19
C PHE A 351 28.78 -12.23 0.59
N ASN A 352 29.05 -13.36 -0.05
CA ASN A 352 29.71 -14.53 0.57
C ASN A 352 31.23 -14.55 0.38
N SER A 353 31.79 -13.66 -0.45
CA SER A 353 33.24 -13.48 -0.64
C SER A 353 33.84 -12.68 0.51
#